data_AF-A0A8H5S3J3-F1
#
_entry.id   AF-A0A8H5S3J3-F1
#
_cell.length_a   1.000
_cell.length_b   1.000
_cell.length_c   1.000
_cell.angle_alpha   90.00
_cell.angle_beta   90.00
_cell.angle_gamma   90.00
#
_symmetry.space_group_name_H-M   'P 1'
#
loop_
_entity.id
_entity.type
_entity.pdbx_description
1 polymer ?
#
loop_
_entity_poly.entity_id
_entity_poly.type
_entity_poly.pdbx_seq_one_letter_code
_entity_poly.pdbx_strand_id
1 'polypeptide(L)'
;MRLSMHLASVMAGLSAVSTGLLIPLVSSGPYSVGLNIKTLVDESRWDPYAPIDIPQKRRVLISTFAPVGTQENSCPHGEVNVPYMPPKTRDVFGRQAEAMGLPFRVLEDLQLKFCRLPDVNRLQEHVPKNGTKLPVVIFSPGRGVSRLMYSAMARSVASHGYIVITVDHAYDASIIEYPDGIDITGVVGEANKTLLEGSAKVRSQDISFIIDQIKDNATAIEQFGLSETGSVFVLGHSIGGATAVSTSFSDDRIRGAINLDGDMLGPVVKVGLGKPLFLIGRPHSRDQGPSWNETWNSQRGPGMMLQIDGITHQSFLDAPLLVSLRDVPEDSKAKVQPALGTINGRRMASLVIELTVGILEYVLEGAKSRLCRVVGDQPEVTVLENKGINYSRFIMSPTIFIVPGFYEGPTVFQPLADSLNERGFKTAITTISSTGKAPPERPTMDDDIAKIVKDLTPIVEEAGEEGIIAVMHSAGGFIGSGALKGLTFKARKDAGKTGGVKKIVFITAGVAPEGFEQGPMEFFDYHESNGTQSCKDPRNLLYSDFSDEDANKWLPGLQHQADRGWATKLQYCGWREVPSVYIICDEDKILPAELQERFARLAGSEIVRIGAGHMVQLSQTEKVADIIASHV
;
A
#
# COMPACT_ATOMS: atom_id res chain seq x y z
N MET A 1 24.28 -37.87 -48.97
CA MET A 1 22.85 -37.51 -48.76
C MET A 1 22.49 -37.92 -47.34
N ARG A 2 21.94 -36.99 -46.55
CA ARG A 2 21.88 -36.90 -45.07
C ARG A 2 23.07 -36.18 -44.44
N LEU A 3 22.82 -34.96 -43.97
CA LEU A 3 23.34 -34.44 -42.71
C LEU A 3 22.45 -33.28 -42.20
N SER A 4 22.08 -33.35 -40.92
CA SER A 4 21.88 -32.26 -39.94
C SER A 4 21.05 -31.02 -40.28
N MET A 5 19.96 -30.80 -39.53
CA MET A 5 19.33 -29.48 -39.35
C MET A 5 19.45 -29.06 -37.88
N HIS A 6 20.16 -27.94 -37.66
CA HIS A 6 20.29 -27.20 -36.41
C HIS A 6 19.25 -26.07 -36.32
N LEU A 7 18.98 -25.66 -35.08
CA LEU A 7 18.38 -24.39 -34.65
C LEU A 7 18.85 -23.18 -35.49
N ALA A 8 17.93 -22.26 -35.80
CA ALA A 8 18.03 -20.83 -35.46
C ALA A 8 16.91 -19.97 -36.09
N SER A 9 16.38 -19.07 -35.25
CA SER A 9 15.89 -17.71 -35.53
C SER A 9 14.81 -17.47 -36.60
N VAL A 10 13.69 -16.88 -36.15
CA VAL A 10 13.13 -15.70 -36.83
C VAL A 10 12.67 -14.68 -35.76
N MET A 11 13.51 -13.68 -35.52
CA MET A 11 13.09 -12.34 -35.12
C MET A 11 13.42 -11.42 -36.30
N ALA A 12 12.41 -10.74 -36.86
CA ALA A 12 12.52 -9.40 -37.43
C ALA A 12 11.16 -8.98 -38.01
N GLY A 13 10.38 -8.28 -37.20
CA GLY A 13 9.30 -7.42 -37.66
C GLY A 13 9.41 -6.12 -36.86
N LEU A 14 10.18 -5.16 -37.36
CA LEU A 14 10.22 -3.78 -36.86
C LEU A 14 8.89 -3.11 -37.21
N SER A 15 7.91 -3.25 -36.33
CA SER A 15 6.81 -2.31 -36.17
C SER A 15 7.11 -1.42 -34.97
N ALA A 16 6.80 -0.14 -35.07
CA ALA A 16 7.06 0.89 -34.07
C ALA A 16 6.85 0.35 -32.64
N VAL A 17 7.84 0.57 -31.76
CA VAL A 17 7.69 0.31 -30.33
C VAL A 17 6.66 1.30 -29.80
N SER A 18 5.38 0.94 -29.93
CA SER A 18 4.33 1.49 -29.08
C SER A 18 4.74 1.13 -27.65
N THR A 19 5.18 2.12 -26.88
CA THR A 19 5.39 1.96 -25.45
C THR A 19 4.03 1.72 -24.82
N GLY A 20 3.67 0.46 -24.61
CA GLY A 20 2.41 0.09 -23.98
C GLY A 20 2.23 0.77 -22.62
N LEU A 21 0.98 1.03 -22.26
CA LEU A 21 0.65 1.70 -21.00
C LEU A 21 0.84 0.74 -19.83
N LEU A 22 1.78 1.07 -18.94
CA LEU A 22 2.05 0.30 -17.74
C LEU A 22 0.97 0.54 -16.68
N ILE A 23 0.33 -0.53 -16.23
CA ILE A 23 -0.54 -0.52 -15.06
C ILE A 23 0.35 -0.36 -13.81
N PRO A 24 0.13 0.66 -12.99
CA PRO A 24 0.97 0.93 -11.81
C PRO A 24 0.77 -0.14 -10.74
N LEU A 25 1.78 -0.33 -9.90
CA LEU A 25 1.61 -1.04 -8.64
C LEU A 25 0.91 -0.07 -7.67
N VAL A 26 -0.18 -0.49 -7.05
CA VAL A 26 -1.00 0.34 -6.14
C VAL A 26 -0.95 -0.28 -4.76
N SER A 27 -0.74 0.51 -3.69
CA SER A 27 -0.47 -0.02 -2.34
C SER A 27 0.60 -1.12 -2.43
N SER A 28 1.84 -0.73 -2.72
CA SER A 28 2.94 -1.67 -2.90
C SER A 28 3.54 -2.07 -1.56
N GLY A 29 3.79 -3.36 -1.38
CA GLY A 29 4.67 -3.86 -0.33
C GLY A 29 6.15 -3.83 -0.76
N PRO A 30 7.06 -4.32 0.10
CA PRO A 30 8.51 -4.18 -0.11
C PRO A 30 9.09 -5.12 -1.19
N TYR A 31 8.31 -6.07 -1.70
CA TYR A 31 8.79 -7.09 -2.62
C TYR A 31 8.45 -6.78 -4.09
N SER A 32 9.43 -7.00 -4.97
CA SER A 32 9.14 -7.10 -6.41
C SER A 32 8.40 -8.40 -6.71
N VAL A 33 7.75 -8.52 -7.87
CA VAL A 33 6.85 -9.66 -8.15
C VAL A 33 7.22 -10.39 -9.43
N GLY A 34 7.34 -11.71 -9.35
CA GLY A 34 7.42 -12.62 -10.48
C GLY A 34 6.05 -13.17 -10.87
N LEU A 35 5.91 -13.57 -12.14
CA LEU A 35 4.69 -14.18 -12.69
C LEU A 35 5.02 -15.53 -13.33
N ASN A 36 4.22 -16.54 -13.01
CA ASN A 36 4.18 -17.82 -13.73
C ASN A 36 2.75 -18.16 -14.14
N ILE A 37 2.55 -18.68 -15.35
CA ILE A 37 1.24 -19.09 -15.87
C ILE A 37 1.29 -20.58 -16.18
N LYS A 38 0.38 -21.36 -15.58
CA LYS A 38 0.37 -22.81 -15.77
C LYS A 38 -1.04 -23.37 -15.91
N THR A 39 -1.15 -24.39 -16.75
CA THR A 39 -2.35 -25.23 -16.84
C THR A 39 -2.17 -26.44 -15.96
N LEU A 40 -3.08 -26.65 -15.03
CA LEU A 40 -3.16 -27.87 -14.23
C LEU A 40 -4.29 -28.75 -14.79
N VAL A 41 -4.06 -30.05 -14.88
CA VAL A 41 -5.05 -31.03 -15.35
C VAL A 41 -5.36 -31.98 -14.20
N ASP A 42 -6.62 -32.00 -13.80
CA ASP A 42 -7.10 -32.94 -12.79
C ASP A 42 -7.48 -34.26 -13.46
N GLU A 43 -6.53 -35.19 -13.49
CA GLU A 43 -6.72 -36.51 -14.10
C GLU A 43 -7.82 -37.34 -13.42
N SER A 44 -8.18 -37.01 -12.18
CA SER A 44 -9.22 -37.70 -11.43
C SER A 44 -10.64 -37.25 -11.80
N ARG A 45 -10.80 -36.04 -12.37
CA ARG A 45 -12.11 -35.46 -12.69
C ARG A 45 -12.32 -35.26 -14.19
N TRP A 46 -13.45 -35.75 -14.68
CA TRP A 46 -14.00 -35.30 -15.96
C TRP A 46 -14.63 -33.93 -15.79
N ASP A 47 -14.45 -33.06 -16.79
CA ASP A 47 -15.07 -31.74 -16.75
C ASP A 47 -16.60 -31.86 -16.91
N PRO A 48 -17.39 -31.40 -15.93
CA PRO A 48 -18.85 -31.54 -15.97
C PRO A 48 -19.54 -30.64 -17.01
N TYR A 49 -18.80 -29.69 -17.59
CA TYR A 49 -19.29 -28.72 -18.56
C TYR A 49 -18.70 -28.93 -19.96
N ALA A 50 -17.76 -29.87 -20.12
CA ALA A 50 -17.26 -30.23 -21.43
C ALA A 50 -18.40 -30.78 -22.32
N PRO A 51 -18.37 -30.49 -23.64
CA PRO A 51 -19.31 -31.08 -24.59
C PRO A 51 -19.33 -32.61 -24.47
N ILE A 52 -20.52 -33.20 -24.47
CA ILE A 52 -20.70 -34.65 -24.26
C ILE A 52 -19.97 -35.48 -25.32
N ASP A 53 -19.88 -34.95 -26.54
CA ASP A 53 -19.19 -35.54 -27.69
C ASP A 53 -17.67 -35.35 -27.67
N ILE A 54 -17.16 -34.43 -26.83
CA ILE A 54 -15.73 -34.16 -26.66
C ILE A 54 -15.40 -34.15 -25.16
N PRO A 55 -15.47 -35.31 -24.49
CA PRO A 55 -15.19 -35.39 -23.06
C PRO A 55 -13.73 -35.01 -22.78
N GLN A 56 -13.52 -34.13 -21.80
CA GLN A 56 -12.20 -33.64 -21.41
C GLN A 56 -11.99 -33.79 -19.91
N LYS A 57 -10.74 -34.00 -19.50
CA LYS A 57 -10.35 -33.89 -18.09
C LYS A 57 -10.47 -32.43 -17.63
N ARG A 58 -10.78 -32.23 -16.35
CA ARG A 58 -10.95 -30.88 -15.79
C ARG A 58 -9.61 -30.14 -15.83
N ARG A 59 -9.58 -29.06 -16.60
CA ARG A 59 -8.42 -28.17 -16.71
C ARG A 59 -8.65 -26.91 -15.88
N VAL A 60 -7.59 -26.44 -15.24
CA VAL A 60 -7.59 -25.21 -14.44
C VAL A 60 -6.39 -24.38 -14.87
N LEU A 61 -6.64 -23.19 -15.42
CA LEU A 61 -5.57 -22.27 -15.81
C LEU A 61 -5.31 -21.28 -14.69
N ILE A 62 -4.07 -21.16 -14.24
CA ILE A 62 -3.68 -20.31 -13.13
C ILE A 62 -2.63 -19.28 -13.51
N SER A 63 -2.68 -18.13 -12.84
CA SER A 63 -1.56 -17.17 -12.78
C SER A 63 -1.05 -17.12 -11.34
N THR A 64 0.23 -17.41 -11.15
CA THR A 64 0.91 -17.36 -9.84
C THR A 64 1.78 -16.11 -9.78
N PHE A 65 1.46 -15.23 -8.83
CA PHE A 65 2.19 -14.02 -8.50
C PHE A 65 2.98 -14.28 -7.21
N ALA A 66 4.29 -14.12 -7.24
CA ALA A 66 5.13 -14.42 -6.07
C ALA A 66 6.15 -13.31 -5.80
N PRO A 67 6.44 -12.99 -4.53
CA PRO A 67 7.46 -12.02 -4.16
C PRO A 67 8.87 -12.49 -4.56
N VAL A 68 9.72 -11.56 -4.99
CA VAL A 68 11.10 -11.78 -5.47
C VAL A 68 12.04 -10.76 -4.81
N GLY A 69 13.13 -11.23 -4.18
CA GLY A 69 14.26 -10.41 -3.71
C GLY A 69 14.06 -9.64 -2.40
N THR A 70 15.15 -9.11 -1.81
CA THR A 70 15.15 -8.31 -0.56
C THR A 70 15.74 -6.91 -0.69
N GLN A 71 16.37 -6.53 -1.79
CA GLN A 71 16.62 -5.10 -2.00
C GLN A 71 15.35 -4.51 -2.59
N GLU A 72 14.81 -3.47 -1.95
CA GLU A 72 13.60 -2.77 -2.39
C GLU A 72 13.63 -2.57 -3.91
N ASN A 73 12.58 -3.01 -4.59
CA ASN A 73 12.42 -2.84 -6.04
C ASN A 73 13.54 -3.42 -6.93
N SER A 74 14.35 -4.37 -6.43
CA SER A 74 15.35 -5.03 -7.25
C SER A 74 14.76 -6.28 -7.93
N CYS A 75 14.75 -6.28 -9.27
CA CYS A 75 14.58 -7.50 -10.07
C CYS A 75 15.98 -8.01 -10.46
N PRO A 76 16.52 -9.07 -9.82
CA PRO A 76 17.93 -9.47 -10.01
C PRO A 76 18.29 -9.81 -11.46
N HIS A 77 17.32 -10.26 -12.25
CA HIS A 77 17.50 -10.64 -13.66
C HIS A 77 16.85 -9.64 -14.63
N GLY A 78 16.55 -8.43 -14.14
CA GLY A 78 15.87 -7.38 -14.89
C GLY A 78 14.36 -7.54 -14.95
N GLU A 79 13.71 -6.62 -15.65
CA GLU A 79 12.26 -6.51 -15.70
C GLU A 79 11.70 -6.96 -17.06
N VAL A 80 10.45 -7.44 -17.05
CA VAL A 80 9.69 -7.77 -18.25
C VAL A 80 8.30 -7.16 -18.16
N ASN A 81 7.87 -6.55 -19.26
CA ASN A 81 6.49 -6.13 -19.43
C ASN A 81 5.71 -7.27 -20.07
N VAL A 82 4.61 -7.65 -19.44
CA VAL A 82 3.70 -8.69 -19.89
C VAL A 82 2.37 -8.03 -20.26
N PRO A 83 1.81 -8.29 -21.45
CA PRO A 83 0.46 -7.81 -21.79
C PRO A 83 -0.55 -8.19 -20.72
N TYR A 84 -1.44 -7.26 -20.36
CA TYR A 84 -2.43 -7.48 -19.31
C TYR A 84 -3.35 -8.69 -19.60
N MET A 85 -3.64 -8.93 -20.88
CA MET A 85 -4.37 -10.10 -21.35
C MET A 85 -3.94 -10.49 -22.78
N PRO A 86 -4.05 -11.79 -23.14
CA PRO A 86 -3.76 -12.22 -24.51
C PRO A 86 -4.84 -11.75 -25.51
N PRO A 87 -4.56 -11.79 -26.83
CA PRO A 87 -5.35 -11.07 -27.83
C PRO A 87 -6.82 -11.47 -27.91
N LYS A 88 -7.17 -12.77 -27.88
CA LYS A 88 -8.59 -13.17 -28.03
C LYS A 88 -9.39 -12.82 -26.77
N THR A 89 -8.78 -12.95 -25.60
CA THR A 89 -9.32 -12.52 -24.32
C THR A 89 -9.57 -11.02 -24.33
N ARG A 90 -8.60 -10.24 -24.83
CA ARG A 90 -8.73 -8.80 -25.03
C ARG A 90 -9.90 -8.43 -25.92
N ASP A 91 -10.12 -9.13 -27.01
CA ASP A 91 -11.24 -8.84 -27.91
C ASP A 91 -12.59 -9.16 -27.25
N VAL A 92 -12.68 -10.22 -26.46
CA VAL A 92 -13.91 -10.56 -25.70
C VAL A 92 -14.22 -9.47 -24.67
N PHE A 93 -13.25 -9.07 -23.84
CA PHE A 93 -13.47 -8.02 -22.84
C PHE A 93 -13.60 -6.62 -23.47
N GLY A 94 -12.97 -6.37 -24.62
CA GLY A 94 -13.15 -5.16 -25.42
C GLY A 94 -14.59 -5.01 -25.93
N ARG A 95 -15.20 -6.10 -26.41
CA ARG A 95 -16.64 -6.11 -26.77
C ARG A 95 -17.55 -5.88 -25.58
N GLN A 96 -17.22 -6.45 -24.41
CA GLN A 96 -17.97 -6.19 -23.18
C GLN A 96 -17.86 -4.72 -22.74
N ALA A 97 -16.67 -4.13 -22.84
CA ALA A 97 -16.45 -2.71 -22.55
C ALA A 97 -17.24 -1.82 -23.52
N GLU A 98 -17.25 -2.15 -24.81
CA GLU A 98 -18.04 -1.45 -25.83
C GLU A 98 -19.54 -1.50 -25.56
N ALA A 99 -20.05 -2.66 -25.13
CA ALA A 99 -21.45 -2.80 -24.71
C ALA A 99 -21.81 -1.93 -23.48
N MET A 100 -20.82 -1.59 -22.65
CA MET A 100 -20.99 -0.66 -21.52
C MET A 100 -20.77 0.81 -21.92
N GLY A 101 -20.40 1.10 -23.17
CA GLY A 101 -20.19 2.45 -23.68
C GLY A 101 -18.74 2.95 -23.59
N LEU A 102 -17.76 2.06 -23.37
CA LEU A 102 -16.33 2.37 -23.48
C LEU A 102 -15.82 2.12 -24.90
N PRO A 103 -14.68 2.71 -25.31
CA PRO A 103 -14.04 2.33 -26.57
C PRO A 103 -13.66 0.84 -26.57
N PHE A 104 -13.92 0.12 -27.66
CA PHE A 104 -13.54 -1.30 -27.85
C PHE A 104 -12.05 -1.58 -27.48
N ARG A 105 -11.17 -0.63 -27.80
CA ARG A 105 -9.72 -0.70 -27.57
C ARG A 105 -9.26 -0.17 -26.21
N VAL A 106 -10.16 0.04 -25.25
CA VAL A 106 -9.79 0.58 -23.91
C VAL A 106 -8.75 -0.28 -23.19
N LEU A 107 -8.69 -1.58 -23.50
CA LEU A 107 -7.74 -2.55 -22.95
C LEU A 107 -6.50 -2.79 -23.83
N GLU A 108 -6.37 -2.09 -24.97
CA GLU A 108 -5.25 -2.25 -25.92
C GLU A 108 -3.93 -1.72 -25.35
N ASP A 109 -2.82 -2.42 -25.57
CA ASP A 109 -1.49 -2.01 -25.09
C ASP A 109 -1.33 -1.86 -23.56
N LEU A 110 -2.27 -2.34 -22.74
CA LEU A 110 -2.07 -2.43 -21.28
C LEU A 110 -1.03 -3.49 -20.95
N GLN A 111 -0.09 -3.15 -20.08
CA GLN A 111 0.98 -4.04 -19.66
C GLN A 111 1.16 -4.02 -18.13
N LEU A 112 1.52 -5.17 -17.58
CA LEU A 112 1.99 -5.32 -16.20
C LEU A 112 3.50 -5.57 -16.22
N LYS A 113 4.20 -4.96 -15.28
CA LYS A 113 5.64 -5.15 -15.11
C LYS A 113 5.90 -6.20 -14.03
N PHE A 114 6.81 -7.14 -14.33
CA PHE A 114 7.26 -8.21 -13.44
C PHE A 114 8.79 -8.36 -13.48
N CYS A 115 9.36 -9.03 -12.49
CA CYS A 115 10.74 -9.50 -12.56
C CYS A 115 10.88 -10.65 -13.56
N ARG A 116 11.96 -10.63 -14.34
CA ARG A 116 12.38 -11.80 -15.11
C ARG A 116 12.84 -12.90 -14.16
N LEU A 117 12.47 -14.13 -14.52
CA LEU A 117 12.85 -15.33 -13.79
C LEU A 117 13.79 -16.13 -14.69
N PRO A 118 15.02 -16.47 -14.22
CA PRO A 118 16.01 -17.18 -15.04
C PRO A 118 15.57 -18.62 -15.33
N ASP A 119 14.87 -19.23 -14.39
CA ASP A 119 14.04 -20.42 -14.60
C ASP A 119 12.58 -19.99 -14.39
N VAL A 120 11.82 -19.89 -15.49
CA VAL A 120 10.40 -19.52 -15.43
C VAL A 120 9.58 -20.47 -14.56
N ASN A 121 10.10 -21.67 -14.29
CA ASN A 121 9.48 -22.63 -13.39
C ASN A 121 9.93 -22.48 -11.93
N ARG A 122 10.74 -21.47 -11.56
CA ARG A 122 11.18 -21.26 -10.17
C ARG A 122 10.94 -19.83 -9.72
N LEU A 123 9.86 -19.65 -8.94
CA LEU A 123 9.44 -18.36 -8.42
C LEU A 123 10.17 -17.95 -7.14
N GLN A 124 10.55 -18.90 -6.28
CA GLN A 124 11.00 -18.62 -4.90
C GLN A 124 12.51 -18.63 -4.66
N GLU A 125 13.35 -18.98 -5.64
CA GLU A 125 14.81 -19.12 -5.43
C GLU A 125 15.52 -17.85 -4.93
N HIS A 126 14.85 -16.70 -5.00
CA HIS A 126 15.41 -15.38 -4.71
C HIS A 126 14.81 -14.72 -3.45
N VAL A 127 14.02 -15.45 -2.66
CA VAL A 127 13.54 -15.01 -1.33
C VAL A 127 14.62 -15.34 -0.28
N PRO A 128 14.91 -14.49 0.72
CA PRO A 128 15.95 -14.74 1.70
C PRO A 128 15.73 -16.10 2.38
N LYS A 129 16.81 -16.88 2.46
CA LYS A 129 16.88 -18.13 3.23
C LYS A 129 16.76 -17.81 4.73
N ASN A 130 15.54 -17.60 5.21
CA ASN A 130 15.21 -17.60 6.63
C ASN A 130 14.25 -18.73 7.02
N GLY A 131 14.05 -19.72 6.14
CA GLY A 131 13.23 -20.91 6.45
C GLY A 131 11.73 -20.61 6.66
N THR A 132 11.24 -19.43 6.27
CA THR A 132 9.84 -19.03 6.43
C THR A 132 9.03 -19.47 5.21
N LYS A 133 8.02 -20.31 5.45
CA LYS A 133 7.04 -20.72 4.44
C LYS A 133 6.10 -19.56 4.11
N LEU A 134 6.04 -19.16 2.85
CA LEU A 134 5.21 -18.03 2.42
C LEU A 134 3.72 -18.43 2.36
N PRO A 135 2.79 -17.65 2.92
CA PRO A 135 1.38 -17.97 2.81
C PRO A 135 0.88 -17.90 1.37
N VAL A 136 -0.06 -18.77 1.03
CA VAL A 136 -0.67 -18.86 -0.29
C VAL A 136 -2.10 -18.33 -0.23
N VAL A 137 -2.42 -17.44 -1.17
CA VAL A 137 -3.71 -16.79 -1.32
C VAL A 137 -4.30 -17.21 -2.66
N ILE A 138 -5.40 -17.95 -2.65
CA ILE A 138 -6.08 -18.40 -3.89
C ILE A 138 -7.27 -17.49 -4.16
N PHE A 139 -7.30 -16.86 -5.33
CA PHE A 139 -8.35 -15.95 -5.76
C PHE A 139 -9.27 -16.61 -6.79
N SER A 140 -10.57 -16.70 -6.47
CA SER A 140 -11.62 -17.15 -7.39
C SER A 140 -12.36 -15.95 -8.01
N PRO A 141 -12.36 -15.79 -9.34
CA PRO A 141 -13.11 -14.76 -10.06
C PRO A 141 -14.63 -14.86 -9.94
N GLY A 142 -15.31 -13.77 -10.30
CA GLY A 142 -16.76 -13.78 -10.59
C GLY A 142 -17.14 -14.66 -11.77
N ARG A 143 -18.46 -14.84 -11.97
CA ARG A 143 -19.00 -15.66 -13.06
C ARG A 143 -18.73 -15.01 -14.41
N GLY A 144 -18.25 -15.75 -15.38
CA GLY A 144 -17.92 -15.20 -16.71
C GLY A 144 -16.67 -14.32 -16.75
N VAL A 145 -16.08 -13.98 -15.61
CA VAL A 145 -14.91 -13.10 -15.55
C VAL A 145 -13.63 -13.95 -15.55
N SER A 146 -12.61 -13.51 -16.29
CA SER A 146 -11.31 -14.17 -16.29
C SER A 146 -10.49 -13.80 -15.04
N ARG A 147 -9.63 -14.72 -14.61
CA ARG A 147 -8.56 -14.51 -13.61
C ARG A 147 -7.71 -13.27 -13.87
N LEU A 148 -7.61 -12.86 -15.13
CA LEU A 148 -6.79 -11.73 -15.56
C LEU A 148 -7.34 -10.38 -15.09
N MET A 149 -8.66 -10.25 -14.91
CA MET A 149 -9.34 -9.01 -14.46
C MET A 149 -9.09 -8.64 -12.99
N TYR A 150 -8.20 -9.37 -12.32
CA TYR A 150 -7.77 -9.15 -10.93
C TYR A 150 -6.24 -9.14 -10.80
N SER A 151 -5.51 -9.07 -11.92
CA SER A 151 -4.04 -9.20 -11.93
C SER A 151 -3.35 -8.01 -11.27
N ALA A 152 -3.93 -6.80 -11.32
CA ALA A 152 -3.34 -5.65 -10.64
C ALA A 152 -3.43 -5.81 -9.12
N MET A 153 -4.60 -6.18 -8.60
CA MET A 153 -4.79 -6.52 -7.18
C MET A 153 -3.89 -7.69 -6.76
N ALA A 154 -3.86 -8.79 -7.52
CA ALA A 154 -3.05 -9.96 -7.20
C ALA A 154 -1.55 -9.64 -7.14
N ARG A 155 -1.06 -8.81 -8.08
CA ARG A 155 0.33 -8.33 -8.08
C ARG A 155 0.63 -7.46 -6.85
N SER A 156 -0.27 -6.54 -6.49
CA SER A 156 -0.08 -5.70 -5.30
C SER A 156 -0.12 -6.50 -4.00
N VAL A 157 -1.03 -7.45 -3.85
CA VAL A 157 -1.05 -8.34 -2.68
C VAL A 157 0.22 -9.20 -2.63
N ALA A 158 0.71 -9.69 -3.76
CA ALA A 158 1.96 -10.46 -3.79
C ALA A 158 3.18 -9.63 -3.37
N SER A 159 3.21 -8.34 -3.69
CA SER A 159 4.29 -7.42 -3.26
C SER A 159 4.38 -7.24 -1.74
N HIS A 160 3.36 -7.66 -0.97
CA HIS A 160 3.36 -7.67 0.50
C HIS A 160 3.90 -8.97 1.11
N GLY A 161 4.38 -9.92 0.30
CA GLY A 161 5.00 -11.15 0.80
C GLY A 161 4.08 -12.38 0.75
N TYR A 162 2.99 -12.33 -0.03
CA TYR A 162 2.09 -13.46 -0.23
C TYR A 162 2.30 -14.09 -1.62
N ILE A 163 2.13 -15.40 -1.73
CA ILE A 163 1.95 -16.03 -3.05
C ILE A 163 0.47 -15.87 -3.39
N VAL A 164 0.15 -15.26 -4.53
CA VAL A 164 -1.24 -15.11 -4.98
C VAL A 164 -1.47 -15.95 -6.22
N ILE A 165 -2.50 -16.81 -6.22
CA ILE A 165 -2.88 -17.66 -7.35
C ILE A 165 -4.27 -17.24 -7.82
N THR A 166 -4.39 -16.65 -9.00
CA THR A 166 -5.69 -16.37 -9.63
C THR A 166 -6.08 -17.52 -10.56
N VAL A 167 -7.37 -17.87 -10.60
CA VAL A 167 -7.85 -19.11 -11.22
C VAL A 167 -8.89 -18.86 -12.31
N ASP A 168 -8.68 -19.40 -13.50
CA ASP A 168 -9.73 -19.53 -14.52
C ASP A 168 -10.36 -20.91 -14.43
N HIS A 169 -11.66 -20.93 -14.17
CA HIS A 169 -12.47 -22.14 -14.11
C HIS A 169 -13.01 -22.47 -15.51
N ALA A 170 -12.63 -23.63 -16.06
CA ALA A 170 -13.03 -24.04 -17.42
C ALA A 170 -14.55 -24.00 -17.60
N TYR A 171 -14.97 -23.50 -18.77
CA TYR A 171 -16.37 -23.29 -19.17
C TYR A 171 -17.19 -22.29 -18.33
N ASP A 172 -16.57 -21.60 -17.37
CA ASP A 172 -17.21 -20.52 -16.62
C ASP A 172 -16.76 -19.14 -17.13
N ALA A 173 -15.46 -18.88 -17.20
CA ALA A 173 -14.92 -17.63 -17.74
C ALA A 173 -15.35 -17.46 -19.21
N SER A 174 -15.68 -16.22 -19.64
CA SER A 174 -16.16 -15.96 -21.00
C SER A 174 -15.24 -16.50 -22.09
N ILE A 175 -13.93 -16.49 -21.84
CA ILE A 175 -12.91 -17.15 -22.65
C ILE A 175 -11.69 -17.48 -21.78
N ILE A 176 -11.04 -18.59 -22.08
CA ILE A 176 -9.75 -19.00 -21.54
C ILE A 176 -8.87 -19.37 -22.73
N GLU A 177 -7.81 -18.59 -22.96
CA GLU A 177 -6.75 -18.92 -23.92
C GLU A 177 -5.68 -19.75 -23.21
N TYR A 178 -5.63 -21.06 -23.48
CA TYR A 178 -4.61 -21.91 -22.89
C TYR A 178 -3.27 -21.77 -23.64
N PRO A 179 -2.12 -21.94 -22.96
CA PRO A 179 -0.79 -21.87 -23.58
C PRO A 179 -0.55 -22.88 -24.71
N ASP A 180 -1.31 -23.99 -24.73
CA ASP A 180 -1.26 -25.00 -25.80
C ASP A 180 -2.05 -24.60 -27.06
N GLY A 181 -2.67 -23.42 -27.06
CA GLY A 181 -3.43 -22.86 -28.18
C GLY A 181 -4.88 -23.32 -28.25
N ILE A 182 -5.35 -24.14 -27.30
CA ILE A 182 -6.76 -24.53 -27.20
C ILE A 182 -7.51 -23.43 -26.42
N ASP A 183 -8.58 -22.89 -27.00
CA ASP A 183 -9.43 -21.94 -26.29
C ASP A 183 -10.68 -22.64 -25.76
N ILE A 184 -11.10 -22.29 -24.54
CA ILE A 184 -12.39 -22.70 -23.98
C ILE A 184 -13.23 -21.45 -23.74
N THR A 185 -14.46 -21.42 -24.27
CA THR A 185 -15.42 -20.36 -24.02
C THR A 185 -16.42 -20.76 -22.94
N GLY A 186 -16.83 -19.80 -22.13
CA GLY A 186 -17.77 -20.03 -21.05
C GLY A 186 -19.19 -20.29 -21.55
N VAL A 187 -19.92 -21.18 -20.87
CA VAL A 187 -21.36 -21.39 -21.05
C VAL A 187 -22.11 -20.40 -20.14
N VAL A 188 -22.02 -19.11 -20.47
CA VAL A 188 -22.57 -18.03 -19.64
C VAL A 188 -24.00 -17.70 -20.08
N GLY A 189 -24.98 -18.44 -19.55
CA GLY A 189 -26.41 -18.15 -19.70
C GLY A 189 -27.04 -17.55 -18.44
N GLU A 190 -28.37 -17.38 -18.41
CA GLU A 190 -29.09 -17.02 -17.19
C GLU A 190 -28.79 -18.04 -16.07
N ALA A 191 -28.53 -17.55 -14.86
CA ALA A 191 -28.28 -18.42 -13.71
C ALA A 191 -29.42 -18.31 -12.71
N ASN A 192 -29.94 -19.47 -12.30
CA ASN A 192 -30.70 -19.61 -11.07
C ASN A 192 -29.79 -20.11 -9.94
N LYS A 193 -30.32 -20.12 -8.72
CA LYS A 193 -29.59 -20.54 -7.52
C LYS A 193 -28.97 -21.95 -7.65
N THR A 194 -29.71 -22.91 -8.20
CA THR A 194 -29.23 -24.30 -8.38
C THR A 194 -28.01 -24.37 -9.29
N LEU A 195 -28.00 -23.60 -10.38
CA LEU A 195 -26.84 -23.52 -11.28
C LEU A 195 -25.63 -22.91 -10.57
N LEU A 196 -25.85 -21.83 -9.79
CA LEU A 196 -24.78 -21.18 -9.03
C LEU A 196 -24.22 -22.09 -7.95
N GLU A 197 -25.05 -22.83 -7.23
CA GLU A 197 -24.59 -23.82 -6.24
C GLU A 197 -23.78 -24.95 -6.90
N GLY A 198 -24.22 -25.42 -8.08
CA GLY A 198 -23.47 -26.38 -8.89
C GLY A 198 -22.11 -25.84 -9.33
N SER A 199 -22.05 -24.62 -9.86
CA SER A 199 -20.80 -23.96 -10.28
C SER A 199 -19.88 -23.74 -9.07
N ALA A 200 -20.38 -23.20 -7.96
CA ALA A 200 -19.59 -23.00 -6.74
C ALA A 200 -19.00 -24.32 -6.22
N LYS A 201 -19.73 -25.44 -6.33
CA LYS A 201 -19.21 -26.77 -5.97
C LYS A 201 -18.06 -27.20 -6.87
N VAL A 202 -18.19 -27.07 -8.19
CA VAL A 202 -17.11 -27.41 -9.14
C VAL A 202 -15.89 -26.52 -8.92
N ARG A 203 -16.10 -25.22 -8.73
CA ARG A 203 -15.04 -24.26 -8.42
C ARG A 203 -14.35 -24.58 -7.09
N SER A 204 -15.09 -25.04 -6.07
CA SER A 204 -14.51 -25.46 -4.78
C SER A 204 -13.60 -26.69 -4.94
N GLN A 205 -13.99 -27.64 -5.80
CA GLN A 205 -13.15 -28.79 -6.13
C GLN A 205 -11.87 -28.37 -6.88
N ASP A 206 -11.95 -27.37 -7.77
CA ASP A 206 -10.77 -26.82 -8.45
C ASP A 206 -9.79 -26.18 -7.45
N ILE A 207 -10.31 -25.43 -6.46
CA ILE A 207 -9.47 -24.83 -5.41
C ILE A 207 -8.83 -25.93 -4.54
N SER A 208 -9.60 -26.92 -4.08
CA SER A 208 -9.03 -28.04 -3.30
C SER A 208 -7.99 -28.82 -4.10
N PHE A 209 -8.20 -29.02 -5.40
CA PHE A 209 -7.22 -29.62 -6.30
C PHE A 209 -5.93 -28.79 -6.36
N ILE A 210 -6.01 -27.46 -6.52
CA ILE A 210 -4.83 -26.58 -6.46
C ILE A 210 -4.11 -26.73 -5.10
N ILE A 211 -4.86 -26.80 -4.00
CA ILE A 211 -4.30 -27.01 -2.66
C ILE A 211 -3.56 -28.36 -2.57
N ASP A 212 -4.07 -29.41 -3.20
CA ASP A 212 -3.37 -30.71 -3.29
C ASP A 212 -2.01 -30.54 -4.00
N GLN A 213 -1.98 -29.80 -5.11
CA GLN A 213 -0.77 -29.61 -5.90
C GLN A 213 0.30 -28.75 -5.19
N ILE A 214 -0.09 -27.72 -4.42
CA ILE A 214 0.88 -26.83 -3.72
C ILE A 214 1.37 -27.40 -2.39
N LYS A 215 0.69 -28.40 -1.82
CA LYS A 215 1.09 -29.04 -0.55
C LYS A 215 2.02 -30.22 -0.73
N ASP A 216 2.03 -30.84 -1.91
CA ASP A 216 3.06 -31.79 -2.27
C ASP A 216 4.33 -31.03 -2.70
N ASN A 217 5.43 -31.15 -1.96
CA ASN A 217 6.62 -30.35 -2.21
C ASN A 217 7.24 -30.57 -3.61
N ALA A 218 7.23 -31.81 -4.12
CA ALA A 218 7.77 -32.10 -5.44
C ALA A 218 6.93 -31.42 -6.53
N THR A 219 5.61 -31.57 -6.42
CA THR A 219 4.62 -30.95 -7.30
C THR A 219 4.63 -29.43 -7.16
N ALA A 220 4.80 -28.87 -5.96
CA ALA A 220 4.87 -27.42 -5.75
C ALA A 220 6.09 -26.80 -6.45
N ILE A 221 7.24 -27.47 -6.37
CA ILE A 221 8.47 -27.05 -7.06
C ILE A 221 8.29 -27.19 -8.58
N GLU A 222 7.80 -28.33 -9.05
CA GLU A 222 7.65 -28.60 -10.49
C GLU A 222 6.55 -27.77 -11.15
N GLN A 223 5.40 -27.65 -10.48
CA GLN A 223 4.19 -27.01 -11.01
C GLN A 223 4.16 -25.50 -10.76
N PHE A 224 4.71 -25.03 -9.66
CA PHE A 224 4.60 -23.62 -9.29
C PHE A 224 5.95 -22.95 -9.11
N GLY A 225 7.05 -23.70 -9.01
CA GLY A 225 8.34 -23.13 -8.65
C GLY A 225 8.43 -22.69 -7.21
N LEU A 226 7.64 -23.33 -6.34
CA LEU A 226 7.51 -23.01 -4.93
C LEU A 226 8.12 -24.14 -4.10
N SER A 227 9.15 -23.83 -3.32
CA SER A 227 9.81 -24.78 -2.42
C SER A 227 9.31 -24.68 -0.97
N GLU A 228 8.64 -23.58 -0.59
CA GLU A 228 8.25 -23.30 0.80
C GLU A 228 6.86 -22.64 0.88
N THR A 229 5.78 -23.44 0.75
CA THR A 229 4.38 -22.98 0.87
C THR A 229 3.86 -23.10 2.30
N GLY A 230 3.19 -22.05 2.77
CA GLY A 230 2.71 -21.89 4.14
C GLY A 230 1.21 -22.16 4.29
N SER A 231 0.56 -21.38 5.15
CA SER A 231 -0.90 -21.40 5.32
C SER A 231 -1.63 -21.00 4.04
N VAL A 232 -2.80 -21.60 3.80
CA VAL A 232 -3.66 -21.27 2.66
C VAL A 232 -4.80 -20.37 3.11
N PHE A 233 -5.05 -19.31 2.36
CA PHE A 233 -6.20 -18.42 2.48
C PHE A 233 -6.93 -18.34 1.13
N VAL A 234 -8.25 -18.22 1.13
CA VAL A 234 -9.02 -18.15 -0.12
C VAL A 234 -9.89 -16.91 -0.12
N LEU A 235 -9.88 -16.18 -1.22
CA LEU A 235 -10.82 -15.08 -1.44
C LEU A 235 -11.42 -15.15 -2.83
N GLY A 236 -12.50 -14.41 -3.03
CA GLY A 236 -13.06 -14.28 -4.36
C GLY A 236 -14.13 -13.23 -4.45
N HIS A 237 -14.51 -12.93 -5.69
CA HIS A 237 -15.51 -11.93 -6.03
C HIS A 237 -16.77 -12.57 -6.61
N SER A 238 -17.95 -12.06 -6.25
CA SER A 238 -19.24 -12.56 -6.74
C SER A 238 -19.39 -14.06 -6.43
N ILE A 239 -19.76 -14.91 -7.40
CA ILE A 239 -19.76 -16.38 -7.20
C ILE A 239 -18.42 -16.93 -6.70
N GLY A 240 -17.30 -16.26 -7.00
CA GLY A 240 -15.99 -16.61 -6.48
C GLY A 240 -15.86 -16.37 -4.98
N GLY A 241 -16.55 -15.37 -4.43
CA GLY A 241 -16.64 -15.17 -2.98
C GLY A 241 -17.46 -16.27 -2.32
N ALA A 242 -18.59 -16.68 -2.93
CA ALA A 242 -19.36 -17.84 -2.50
C ALA A 242 -18.52 -19.13 -2.51
N THR A 243 -17.70 -19.29 -3.56
CA THR A 243 -16.75 -20.39 -3.72
C THR A 243 -15.70 -20.38 -2.61
N ALA A 244 -15.12 -19.21 -2.31
CA ALA A 244 -14.11 -19.07 -1.25
C ALA A 244 -14.64 -19.55 0.11
N VAL A 245 -15.86 -19.15 0.47
CA VAL A 245 -16.49 -19.56 1.72
C VAL A 245 -16.90 -21.04 1.70
N SER A 246 -17.49 -21.52 0.60
CA SER A 246 -17.88 -22.93 0.44
C SER A 246 -16.68 -23.87 0.52
N THR A 247 -15.56 -23.51 -0.12
CA THR A 247 -14.33 -24.29 -0.07
C THR A 247 -13.76 -24.28 1.35
N SER A 248 -13.78 -23.13 2.03
CA SER A 248 -13.32 -23.00 3.42
C SER A 248 -14.14 -23.82 4.41
N PHE A 249 -15.42 -24.08 4.07
CA PHE A 249 -16.29 -24.99 4.81
C PHE A 249 -15.92 -26.45 4.58
N SER A 250 -15.60 -26.86 3.36
CA SER A 250 -15.31 -28.26 3.01
C SER A 250 -13.85 -28.68 3.13
N ASP A 251 -12.91 -27.74 3.20
CA ASP A 251 -11.46 -28.00 3.22
C ASP A 251 -10.78 -27.37 4.44
N ASP A 252 -10.37 -28.22 5.39
CA ASP A 252 -9.74 -27.83 6.65
C ASP A 252 -8.35 -27.22 6.52
N ARG A 253 -7.75 -27.30 5.33
CA ARG A 253 -6.42 -26.73 5.07
C ARG A 253 -6.46 -25.20 4.92
N ILE A 254 -7.63 -24.64 4.64
CA ILE A 254 -7.85 -23.20 4.49
C ILE A 254 -8.02 -22.54 5.85
N ARG A 255 -7.32 -21.41 6.08
CA ARG A 255 -7.28 -20.69 7.36
C ARG A 255 -8.34 -19.60 7.50
N GLY A 256 -8.91 -19.10 6.40
CA GLY A 256 -9.97 -18.10 6.42
C GLY A 256 -10.41 -17.73 5.01
N ALA A 257 -11.48 -16.93 4.92
CA ALA A 257 -12.03 -16.49 3.65
C ALA A 257 -12.43 -15.01 3.61
N ILE A 258 -12.29 -14.41 2.42
CA ILE A 258 -12.93 -13.14 2.05
C ILE A 258 -13.94 -13.40 0.93
N ASN A 259 -15.18 -12.94 1.12
CA ASN A 259 -16.19 -12.87 0.09
C ASN A 259 -16.40 -11.40 -0.32
N LEU A 260 -15.95 -11.05 -1.53
CA LEU A 260 -16.18 -9.75 -2.14
C LEU A 260 -17.50 -9.78 -2.89
N ASP A 261 -18.55 -9.21 -2.28
CA ASP A 261 -19.87 -8.94 -2.89
C ASP A 261 -20.58 -10.14 -3.53
N GLY A 262 -20.30 -11.36 -3.07
CA GLY A 262 -20.93 -12.59 -3.53
C GLY A 262 -22.04 -13.07 -2.61
N ASP A 263 -23.15 -13.54 -3.16
CA ASP A 263 -24.14 -14.28 -2.39
C ASP A 263 -23.54 -15.51 -1.72
N MET A 264 -24.12 -15.92 -0.59
CA MET A 264 -23.71 -17.15 0.10
C MET A 264 -24.45 -18.35 -0.49
N LEU A 265 -23.71 -19.41 -0.83
CA LEU A 265 -24.21 -20.59 -1.53
C LEU A 265 -23.86 -21.88 -0.78
N GLY A 266 -24.75 -22.88 -0.87
CA GLY A 266 -24.51 -24.20 -0.32
C GLY A 266 -24.71 -24.32 1.20
N PRO A 267 -24.28 -25.45 1.81
CA PRO A 267 -24.56 -25.76 3.22
C PRO A 267 -24.00 -24.75 4.23
N VAL A 268 -22.92 -24.05 3.87
CA VAL A 268 -22.28 -23.05 4.74
C VAL A 268 -23.21 -21.90 5.13
N VAL A 269 -24.27 -21.63 4.34
CA VAL A 269 -25.27 -20.62 4.66
C VAL A 269 -25.95 -20.88 6.02
N LYS A 270 -26.21 -22.15 6.34
CA LYS A 270 -26.89 -22.55 7.58
C LYS A 270 -25.95 -23.00 8.68
N VAL A 271 -24.75 -23.44 8.31
CA VAL A 271 -23.78 -24.00 9.26
C VAL A 271 -22.76 -22.96 9.70
N GLY A 272 -22.45 -21.96 8.86
CA GLY A 272 -21.37 -21.00 9.07
C GLY A 272 -19.98 -21.66 9.11
N LEU A 273 -18.95 -20.84 9.35
CA LEU A 273 -17.57 -21.31 9.54
C LEU A 273 -17.16 -21.20 11.02
N GLY A 274 -16.29 -22.12 11.45
CA GLY A 274 -15.49 -21.94 12.67
C GLY A 274 -14.22 -21.09 12.46
N LYS A 275 -13.93 -20.76 11.20
CA LYS A 275 -12.73 -20.04 10.75
C LYS A 275 -13.04 -18.56 10.49
N PRO A 276 -12.01 -17.69 10.46
CA PRO A 276 -12.14 -16.31 10.02
C PRO A 276 -12.95 -16.12 8.72
N LEU A 277 -13.95 -15.25 8.74
CA LEU A 277 -14.80 -14.90 7.59
C LEU A 277 -14.97 -13.39 7.47
N PHE A 278 -14.65 -12.84 6.31
CA PHE A 278 -14.84 -11.43 5.99
C PHE A 278 -15.77 -11.29 4.80
N LEU A 279 -16.88 -10.56 4.98
CA LEU A 279 -17.84 -10.25 3.93
C LEU A 279 -17.68 -8.76 3.60
N ILE A 280 -17.37 -8.41 2.34
CA ILE A 280 -17.10 -7.02 1.94
C ILE A 280 -17.95 -6.72 0.71
N GLY A 281 -18.88 -5.77 0.81
CA GLY A 281 -19.88 -5.54 -0.23
C GLY A 281 -20.18 -4.07 -0.48
N ARG A 282 -20.99 -3.83 -1.52
CA ARG A 282 -21.57 -2.51 -1.83
C ARG A 282 -22.73 -2.17 -0.88
N PRO A 283 -23.24 -0.91 -0.89
CA PRO A 283 -24.43 -0.57 -0.14
C PRO A 283 -25.60 -1.48 -0.52
N HIS A 284 -26.34 -1.94 0.49
CA HIS A 284 -27.46 -2.86 0.35
C HIS A 284 -27.12 -4.30 -0.07
N SER A 285 -25.85 -4.71 -0.17
CA SER A 285 -25.51 -6.15 -0.37
C SER A 285 -26.05 -7.03 0.75
N ARG A 286 -26.19 -6.48 1.95
CA ARG A 286 -26.87 -7.10 3.09
C ARG A 286 -28.39 -7.22 2.87
N ASP A 287 -29.01 -6.22 2.23
CA ASP A 287 -30.46 -6.06 2.17
C ASP A 287 -31.07 -6.73 0.93
N GLN A 288 -30.31 -6.86 -0.16
CA GLN A 288 -30.77 -7.42 -1.44
C GLN A 288 -30.71 -8.96 -1.49
N GLY A 289 -30.18 -9.62 -0.45
CA GLY A 289 -30.20 -11.07 -0.31
C GLY A 289 -30.04 -11.51 1.15
N PRO A 290 -30.94 -12.36 1.70
CA PRO A 290 -30.86 -12.80 3.11
C PRO A 290 -29.63 -13.69 3.40
N SER A 291 -28.90 -14.10 2.37
CA SER A 291 -27.84 -15.10 2.45
C SER A 291 -26.67 -14.69 3.35
N TRP A 292 -26.30 -13.39 3.36
CA TRP A 292 -25.27 -12.85 4.25
C TRP A 292 -25.70 -12.88 5.71
N ASN A 293 -26.91 -12.38 6.01
CA ASN A 293 -27.44 -12.39 7.38
C ASN A 293 -27.63 -13.82 7.92
N GLU A 294 -28.14 -14.75 7.10
CA GLU A 294 -28.33 -16.15 7.49
C GLU A 294 -26.98 -16.83 7.79
N THR A 295 -25.99 -16.65 6.92
CA THR A 295 -24.63 -17.15 7.15
C THR A 295 -24.01 -16.51 8.39
N TRP A 296 -24.15 -15.19 8.53
CA TRP A 296 -23.58 -14.46 9.64
C TRP A 296 -24.16 -14.92 10.97
N ASN A 297 -25.47 -15.19 11.06
CA ASN A 297 -26.09 -15.76 12.26
C ASN A 297 -25.48 -17.12 12.65
N SER A 298 -25.10 -17.92 11.66
CA SER A 298 -24.50 -19.25 11.82
C SER A 298 -22.97 -19.23 12.02
N GLN A 299 -22.31 -18.12 11.68
CA GLN A 299 -20.87 -17.93 11.76
C GLN A 299 -20.38 -17.98 13.22
N ARG A 300 -19.38 -18.84 13.49
CA ARG A 300 -18.79 -19.04 14.83
C ARG A 300 -17.37 -18.49 14.95
N GLY A 301 -16.60 -18.52 13.86
CA GLY A 301 -15.25 -17.96 13.82
C GLY A 301 -15.27 -16.42 13.85
N PRO A 302 -14.12 -15.78 14.11
CA PRO A 302 -14.03 -14.32 14.07
C PRO A 302 -14.31 -13.79 12.65
N GLY A 303 -14.64 -12.51 12.53
CA GLY A 303 -14.94 -11.94 11.23
C GLY A 303 -15.55 -10.55 11.28
N MET A 304 -15.71 -9.97 10.09
CA MET A 304 -16.40 -8.70 9.89
C MET A 304 -17.31 -8.76 8.67
N MET A 305 -18.43 -8.03 8.75
CA MET A 305 -19.24 -7.65 7.59
C MET A 305 -19.00 -6.16 7.34
N LEU A 306 -18.41 -5.86 6.19
CA LEU A 306 -17.99 -4.52 5.78
C LEU A 306 -18.82 -4.08 4.56
N GLN A 307 -19.14 -2.80 4.53
CA GLN A 307 -19.69 -2.10 3.39
C GLN A 307 -18.65 -1.08 2.90
N ILE A 308 -18.51 -0.95 1.59
CA ILE A 308 -17.79 0.17 0.98
C ILE A 308 -18.84 1.08 0.32
N ASP A 309 -18.84 2.37 0.65
CA ASP A 309 -19.77 3.35 0.11
C ASP A 309 -19.31 3.88 -1.25
N GLY A 310 -20.24 4.13 -2.17
CA GLY A 310 -19.91 4.61 -3.51
C GLY A 310 -19.37 3.55 -4.48
N ILE A 311 -19.44 2.26 -4.11
CA ILE A 311 -19.09 1.15 -5.01
C ILE A 311 -20.32 0.44 -5.57
N THR A 312 -20.07 -0.37 -6.59
CA THR A 312 -21.02 -1.25 -7.26
C THR A 312 -20.41 -2.65 -7.36
N HIS A 313 -21.13 -3.61 -7.94
CA HIS A 313 -20.62 -4.98 -8.05
C HIS A 313 -19.31 -5.06 -8.86
N GLN A 314 -19.17 -4.28 -9.93
CA GLN A 314 -17.96 -4.36 -10.77
C GLN A 314 -16.78 -3.56 -10.21
N SER A 315 -16.96 -2.84 -9.10
CA SER A 315 -15.90 -2.05 -8.48
C SER A 315 -14.76 -2.91 -7.92
N PHE A 316 -14.99 -4.21 -7.69
CA PHE A 316 -13.97 -5.16 -7.24
C PHE A 316 -13.11 -5.75 -8.37
N LEU A 317 -13.42 -5.45 -9.63
CA LEU A 317 -12.54 -5.75 -10.76
C LEU A 317 -11.38 -4.75 -10.80
N ASP A 318 -10.34 -5.05 -11.57
CA ASP A 318 -9.36 -4.03 -11.95
C ASP A 318 -10.00 -2.93 -12.85
N ALA A 319 -11.23 -3.12 -13.34
CA ALA A 319 -11.89 -2.23 -14.31
C ALA A 319 -11.91 -0.74 -13.92
N PRO A 320 -12.27 -0.32 -12.69
CA PRO A 320 -12.18 1.09 -12.30
C PRO A 320 -10.75 1.65 -12.41
N LEU A 321 -9.74 0.86 -12.00
CA LEU A 321 -8.34 1.24 -12.16
C LEU A 321 -7.99 1.36 -13.64
N LEU A 322 -8.29 0.36 -14.46
CA LEU A 322 -7.94 0.36 -15.89
C LEU A 322 -8.56 1.55 -16.64
N VAL A 323 -9.83 1.86 -16.34
CA VAL A 323 -10.52 3.03 -16.92
C VAL A 323 -9.89 4.34 -16.44
N SER A 324 -9.47 4.42 -15.17
CA SER A 324 -8.82 5.63 -14.63
C SER A 324 -7.44 5.93 -15.22
N LEU A 325 -6.79 4.94 -15.84
CA LEU A 325 -5.50 5.10 -16.53
C LEU A 325 -5.65 5.60 -17.96
N ARG A 326 -6.88 5.76 -18.46
CA ARG A 326 -7.17 6.11 -19.84
C ARG A 326 -7.79 7.50 -19.94
N ASP A 327 -7.51 8.14 -21.07
CA ASP A 327 -8.26 9.31 -21.51
C ASP A 327 -9.58 8.84 -22.15
N VAL A 328 -10.55 8.55 -21.29
CA VAL A 328 -11.90 8.13 -21.70
C VAL A 328 -12.78 9.39 -21.85
N PRO A 329 -13.56 9.53 -22.93
CA PRO A 329 -14.47 10.68 -23.09
C PRO A 329 -15.42 10.82 -21.89
N GLU A 330 -15.71 12.05 -21.46
CA GLU A 330 -16.58 12.31 -20.30
C GLU A 330 -17.96 11.65 -20.42
N ASP A 331 -18.57 11.67 -21.62
CA ASP A 331 -19.83 10.96 -21.88
C ASP A 331 -19.74 9.45 -21.65
N SER A 332 -18.57 8.86 -21.92
CA SER A 332 -18.32 7.43 -21.68
C SER A 332 -18.08 7.17 -20.19
N LYS A 333 -17.38 8.07 -19.48
CA LYS A 333 -17.22 8.01 -18.00
C LYS A 333 -18.58 8.06 -17.30
N ALA A 334 -19.46 8.98 -17.72
CA ALA A 334 -20.81 9.09 -17.17
C ALA A 334 -21.66 7.82 -17.42
N LYS A 335 -21.52 7.20 -18.60
CA LYS A 335 -22.23 5.94 -18.93
C LYS A 335 -21.78 4.75 -18.08
N VAL A 336 -20.48 4.68 -17.73
CA VAL A 336 -19.93 3.55 -16.98
C VAL A 336 -19.93 3.75 -15.47
N GLN A 337 -20.06 4.98 -14.97
CA GLN A 337 -20.10 5.27 -13.53
C GLN A 337 -21.15 4.43 -12.77
N PRO A 338 -22.39 4.21 -13.27
CA PRO A 338 -23.35 3.33 -12.59
C PRO A 338 -22.90 1.87 -12.47
N ALA A 339 -21.98 1.43 -13.33
CA ALA A 339 -21.43 0.07 -13.32
C ALA A 339 -20.10 -0.04 -12.57
N LEU A 340 -19.31 1.04 -12.48
CA LEU A 340 -17.97 1.03 -11.85
C LEU A 340 -17.94 1.67 -10.46
N GLY A 341 -18.98 2.41 -10.08
CA GLY A 341 -19.03 3.18 -8.84
C GLY A 341 -18.50 4.61 -8.99
N THR A 342 -18.57 5.36 -7.90
CA THR A 342 -18.19 6.77 -7.81
C THR A 342 -16.81 6.98 -7.20
N ILE A 343 -16.24 5.98 -6.52
CA ILE A 343 -14.86 6.06 -6.01
C ILE A 343 -13.87 6.12 -7.19
N ASN A 344 -12.87 7.00 -7.09
CA ASN A 344 -11.75 7.03 -8.04
C ASN A 344 -11.08 5.65 -8.17
N GLY A 345 -10.77 5.22 -9.40
CA GLY A 345 -10.25 3.87 -9.68
C GLY A 345 -8.97 3.49 -8.91
N ARG A 346 -8.01 4.41 -8.77
CA ARG A 346 -6.79 4.17 -8.00
C ARG A 346 -7.08 4.07 -6.50
N ARG A 347 -7.98 4.92 -5.99
CA ARG A 347 -8.44 4.89 -4.60
C ARG A 347 -9.16 3.59 -4.28
N MET A 348 -10.06 3.15 -5.16
CA MET A 348 -10.79 1.88 -5.01
C MET A 348 -9.84 0.68 -4.99
N ALA A 349 -8.89 0.62 -5.93
CA ALA A 349 -7.86 -0.41 -5.94
C ALA A 349 -7.06 -0.42 -4.64
N SER A 350 -6.57 0.75 -4.19
CA SER A 350 -5.83 0.88 -2.93
C SER A 350 -6.64 0.37 -1.74
N LEU A 351 -7.92 0.74 -1.65
CA LEU A 351 -8.79 0.37 -0.54
C LEU A 351 -9.00 -1.15 -0.45
N VAL A 352 -9.30 -1.82 -1.58
CA VAL A 352 -9.48 -3.28 -1.62
C VAL A 352 -8.18 -4.01 -1.29
N ILE A 353 -7.04 -3.51 -1.78
CA ILE A 353 -5.72 -4.10 -1.52
C ILE A 353 -5.38 -3.97 -0.03
N GLU A 354 -5.50 -2.78 0.56
CA GLU A 354 -5.22 -2.54 1.98
C GLU A 354 -6.15 -3.34 2.90
N LEU A 355 -7.45 -3.44 2.57
CA LEU A 355 -8.38 -4.33 3.29
C LEU A 355 -7.95 -5.79 3.19
N THR A 356 -7.62 -6.25 1.99
CA THR A 356 -7.19 -7.64 1.77
C THR A 356 -5.92 -7.95 2.55
N VAL A 357 -4.88 -7.11 2.45
CA VAL A 357 -3.62 -7.28 3.17
C VAL A 357 -3.82 -7.22 4.67
N GLY A 358 -4.60 -6.25 5.18
CA GLY A 358 -4.87 -6.17 6.62
C GLY A 358 -5.60 -7.41 7.16
N ILE A 359 -6.51 -7.98 6.38
CA ILE A 359 -7.18 -9.25 6.72
C ILE A 359 -6.19 -10.41 6.70
N LEU A 360 -5.30 -10.49 5.71
CA LEU A 360 -4.28 -11.53 5.62
C LEU A 360 -3.30 -11.45 6.81
N GLU A 361 -2.79 -10.26 7.13
CA GLU A 361 -1.97 -9.98 8.29
C GLU A 361 -2.67 -10.42 9.59
N TYR A 362 -3.97 -10.12 9.75
CA TYR A 362 -4.77 -10.55 10.90
C TYR A 362 -4.89 -12.07 11.02
N VAL A 363 -5.25 -12.75 9.92
CA VAL A 363 -5.56 -14.18 9.94
C VAL A 363 -4.31 -15.05 9.96
N LEU A 364 -3.27 -14.66 9.22
CA LEU A 364 -2.10 -15.49 8.96
C LEU A 364 -0.91 -15.14 9.87
N GLU A 365 -0.84 -13.90 10.36
CA GLU A 365 0.29 -13.40 11.15
C GLU A 365 -0.12 -12.93 12.55
N GLY A 366 -1.42 -12.73 12.79
CA GLY A 366 -1.96 -12.23 14.07
C GLY A 366 -1.82 -10.71 14.25
N ALA A 367 -1.33 -10.00 13.23
CA ALA A 367 -1.14 -8.55 13.24
C ALA A 367 -2.47 -7.84 12.93
N LYS A 368 -2.86 -6.85 13.74
CA LYS A 368 -4.20 -6.22 13.65
C LYS A 368 -4.19 -4.76 13.21
N SER A 369 -3.03 -4.11 13.26
CA SER A 369 -2.89 -2.66 13.09
C SER A 369 -3.41 -2.17 11.75
N ARG A 370 -2.99 -2.78 10.63
CA ARG A 370 -3.45 -2.40 9.30
C ARG A 370 -4.95 -2.59 9.13
N LEU A 371 -5.49 -3.77 9.51
CA LEU A 371 -6.93 -4.03 9.44
C LEU A 371 -7.73 -2.98 10.22
N CYS A 372 -7.30 -2.68 11.44
CA CYS A 372 -7.94 -1.69 12.29
C CYS A 372 -7.89 -0.28 11.69
N ARG A 373 -6.75 0.14 11.12
CA ARG A 373 -6.58 1.43 10.44
C ARG A 373 -7.51 1.55 9.23
N VAL A 374 -7.52 0.54 8.37
CA VAL A 374 -8.32 0.57 7.13
C VAL A 374 -9.81 0.53 7.43
N VAL A 375 -10.22 -0.20 8.47
CA VAL A 375 -11.63 -0.28 8.89
C VAL A 375 -12.06 0.93 9.74
N GLY A 376 -11.14 1.55 10.47
CA GLY A 376 -11.41 2.65 11.40
C GLY A 376 -11.36 4.05 10.77
N ASP A 377 -10.50 4.24 9.77
CA ASP A 377 -10.09 5.58 9.31
C ASP A 377 -10.48 5.89 7.86
N GLN A 378 -10.91 4.89 7.09
CA GLN A 378 -11.30 5.11 5.69
C GLN A 378 -12.77 5.54 5.63
N PRO A 379 -13.08 6.75 5.11
CA PRO A 379 -14.44 7.28 5.12
C PRO A 379 -15.43 6.47 4.30
N GLU A 380 -14.94 5.69 3.32
CA GLU A 380 -15.77 4.83 2.48
C GLU A 380 -16.13 3.50 3.17
N VAL A 381 -15.44 3.09 4.24
CA VAL A 381 -15.63 1.77 4.86
C VAL A 381 -16.54 1.87 6.08
N THR A 382 -17.65 1.14 6.05
CA THR A 382 -18.59 1.01 7.16
C THR A 382 -18.57 -0.43 7.69
N VAL A 383 -18.45 -0.60 9.01
CA VAL A 383 -18.65 -1.92 9.63
C VAL A 383 -20.11 -2.13 9.94
N LEU A 384 -20.70 -3.13 9.27
CA LEU A 384 -22.09 -3.52 9.48
C LEU A 384 -22.24 -4.48 10.66
N GLU A 385 -21.33 -5.44 10.78
CA GLU A 385 -21.33 -6.45 11.84
C GLU A 385 -19.89 -6.87 12.17
N ASN A 386 -19.66 -7.27 13.42
CA ASN A 386 -18.36 -7.76 13.87
C ASN A 386 -18.52 -8.92 14.85
N LYS A 387 -17.68 -9.95 14.70
CA LYS A 387 -17.59 -11.09 15.61
C LYS A 387 -16.13 -11.31 16.01
N GLY A 388 -15.82 -11.09 17.28
CA GLY A 388 -14.54 -11.51 17.87
C GLY A 388 -13.30 -10.75 17.40
N ILE A 389 -13.44 -9.66 16.65
CA ILE A 389 -12.34 -8.75 16.32
C ILE A 389 -12.49 -7.49 17.15
N ASN A 390 -11.50 -7.18 18.00
CA ASN A 390 -11.47 -5.89 18.68
C ASN A 390 -10.92 -4.84 17.72
N TYR A 391 -11.84 -4.12 17.09
CA TYR A 391 -11.57 -2.94 16.26
C TYR A 391 -12.30 -1.77 16.94
N SER A 392 -11.79 -1.31 18.08
CA SER A 392 -12.11 0.07 18.44
C SER A 392 -11.70 0.94 17.26
N ARG A 393 -12.56 1.88 16.84
CA ARG A 393 -12.18 2.97 15.93
C ARG A 393 -10.79 3.42 16.39
N PHE A 394 -9.74 3.05 15.65
CA PHE A 394 -8.36 3.42 15.99
C PHE A 394 -8.23 4.89 15.61
N ILE A 395 -9.06 5.74 16.24
CA ILE A 395 -8.79 7.15 16.35
C ILE A 395 -7.59 7.20 17.26
N MET A 396 -6.41 7.04 16.69
CA MET A 396 -5.25 7.89 16.84
C MET A 396 -4.16 7.32 15.93
N SER A 397 -4.20 7.67 14.64
CA SER A 397 -2.95 7.83 13.90
C SER A 397 -1.98 8.63 14.79
N PRO A 398 -0.73 8.20 14.96
CA PRO A 398 0.19 8.86 15.89
C PRO A 398 0.28 10.33 15.51
N THR A 399 0.20 11.19 16.52
CA THR A 399 0.30 12.63 16.30
C THR A 399 1.67 12.95 15.73
N ILE A 400 1.70 13.77 14.67
CA ILE A 400 2.92 14.32 14.10
C ILE A 400 3.15 15.68 14.76
N PHE A 401 4.20 15.75 15.57
CA PHE A 401 4.59 16.97 16.26
C PHE A 401 5.75 17.65 15.53
N ILE A 402 5.50 18.85 15.00
CA ILE A 402 6.42 19.58 14.13
C ILE A 402 7.15 20.67 14.93
N VAL A 403 8.48 20.64 14.89
CA VAL A 403 9.39 21.60 15.53
C VAL A 403 10.08 22.46 14.45
N PRO A 404 9.76 23.76 14.38
CA PRO A 404 10.36 24.68 13.41
C PRO A 404 11.81 25.03 13.76
N GLY A 405 12.52 25.58 12.76
CA GLY A 405 13.84 26.16 12.91
C GLY A 405 13.82 27.65 13.23
N PHE A 406 14.97 28.30 12.98
CA PHE A 406 15.08 29.75 13.09
C PHE A 406 14.25 30.47 12.04
N TYR A 407 13.77 31.65 12.40
CA TYR A 407 13.00 32.60 11.56
C TYR A 407 11.60 32.11 11.16
N GLU A 408 11.29 30.86 11.46
CA GLU A 408 10.07 30.15 11.07
C GLU A 408 8.98 30.26 12.15
N GLY A 409 7.73 30.29 11.70
CA GLY A 409 6.55 30.14 12.54
C GLY A 409 5.65 29.01 12.03
N PRO A 410 4.53 28.72 12.69
CA PRO A 410 3.66 27.60 12.32
C PRO A 410 3.14 27.67 10.88
N THR A 411 2.97 28.89 10.35
CA THR A 411 2.41 29.14 9.01
C THR A 411 3.17 28.44 7.89
N VAL A 412 4.51 28.33 7.96
CA VAL A 412 5.31 27.68 6.91
C VAL A 412 5.22 26.14 6.96
N PHE A 413 4.61 25.57 8.01
CA PHE A 413 4.34 24.14 8.11
C PHE A 413 2.85 23.81 7.92
N GLN A 414 1.97 24.81 7.81
CA GLN A 414 0.54 24.56 7.66
C GLN A 414 0.21 23.74 6.41
N PRO A 415 0.79 24.00 5.21
CA PRO A 415 0.53 23.15 4.04
C PRO A 415 0.93 21.68 4.25
N LEU A 416 2.07 21.44 4.91
CA LEU A 416 2.51 20.09 5.25
C LEU A 416 1.57 19.44 6.27
N ALA A 417 1.15 20.19 7.29
CA ALA A 417 0.20 19.72 8.29
C ALA A 417 -1.15 19.36 7.67
N ASP A 418 -1.67 20.19 6.76
CA ASP A 418 -2.91 19.92 6.03
C ASP A 418 -2.78 18.66 5.18
N SER A 419 -1.68 18.52 4.43
CA SER A 419 -1.37 17.34 3.62
C SER A 419 -1.28 16.05 4.45
N LEU A 420 -0.74 16.13 5.67
CA LEU A 420 -0.69 15.02 6.63
C LEU A 420 -2.06 14.73 7.28
N ASN A 421 -2.85 15.76 7.56
CA ASN A 421 -4.22 15.63 8.06
C ASN A 421 -5.12 14.93 7.04
N GLU A 422 -4.97 15.25 5.74
CA GLU A 422 -5.67 14.57 4.64
C GLU A 422 -5.29 13.07 4.54
N ARG A 423 -4.08 12.72 4.99
CA ARG A 423 -3.60 11.32 5.11
C ARG A 423 -4.03 10.64 6.42
N GLY A 424 -4.83 11.32 7.24
CA GLY A 424 -5.41 10.79 8.47
C GLY A 424 -4.55 10.95 9.72
N PHE A 425 -3.45 11.71 9.67
CA PHE A 425 -2.64 12.01 10.86
C PHE A 425 -3.21 13.19 11.64
N LYS A 426 -3.03 13.20 12.96
CA LYS A 426 -3.16 14.44 13.74
C LYS A 426 -1.85 15.20 13.65
N THR A 427 -1.90 16.51 13.48
CA THR A 427 -0.70 17.34 13.45
C THR A 427 -0.74 18.39 14.56
N ALA A 428 0.42 18.70 15.11
CA ALA A 428 0.62 19.78 16.07
C ALA A 428 1.93 20.48 15.75
N ILE A 429 1.91 21.81 15.63
CA ILE A 429 3.09 22.61 15.32
C ILE A 429 3.39 23.50 16.53
N THR A 430 4.59 23.37 17.10
CA THR A 430 5.04 24.26 18.18
C THR A 430 5.64 25.55 17.62
N THR A 431 5.80 26.54 18.50
CA THR A 431 6.70 27.67 18.32
C THR A 431 7.93 27.50 19.20
N ILE A 432 8.99 28.25 18.88
CA ILE A 432 10.13 28.47 19.77
C ILE A 432 10.03 29.89 20.37
N SER A 433 10.44 30.04 21.62
CA SER A 433 10.28 31.27 22.41
C SER A 433 11.06 32.45 21.84
N SER A 434 12.20 32.18 21.19
CA SER A 434 13.14 33.18 20.67
C SER A 434 12.71 33.83 19.35
N THR A 435 11.82 33.22 18.58
CA THR A 435 11.39 33.74 17.27
C THR A 435 10.61 35.05 17.42
N GLY A 436 11.04 36.08 16.70
CA GLY A 436 10.43 37.41 16.68
C GLY A 436 10.71 38.24 17.94
N LYS A 437 11.63 37.80 18.80
CA LYS A 437 11.99 38.53 20.01
C LYS A 437 13.18 39.44 19.80
N ALA A 438 13.09 40.62 20.40
CA ALA A 438 14.13 41.64 20.43
C ALA A 438 14.37 42.10 21.89
N PRO A 439 15.55 42.66 22.19
CA PRO A 439 15.87 43.22 23.50
C PRO A 439 14.78 44.21 24.00
N PRO A 440 14.45 44.19 25.31
CA PRO A 440 15.15 43.49 26.40
C PRO A 440 14.79 42.00 26.54
N GLU A 441 13.82 41.48 25.79
CA GLU A 441 13.45 40.06 25.82
C GLU A 441 14.52 39.24 25.10
N ARG A 442 15.21 38.36 25.84
CA ARG A 442 16.28 37.51 25.31
C ARG A 442 16.09 36.05 25.74
N PRO A 443 15.09 35.34 25.20
CA PRO A 443 14.98 33.90 25.42
C PRO A 443 16.24 33.19 24.93
N THR A 444 16.65 32.20 25.71
CA THR A 444 17.80 31.34 25.44
C THR A 444 17.38 30.08 24.69
N MET A 445 18.35 29.29 24.23
CA MET A 445 18.09 27.95 23.68
C MET A 445 17.40 27.05 24.71
N ASP A 446 17.68 27.22 26.01
CA ASP A 446 16.98 26.48 27.08
C ASP A 446 15.50 26.89 27.18
N ASP A 447 15.16 28.16 26.93
CA ASP A 447 13.77 28.64 26.90
C ASP A 447 13.01 28.11 25.68
N ASP A 448 13.70 27.92 24.54
CA ASP A 448 13.13 27.27 23.36
C ASP A 448 12.87 25.78 23.62
N ILE A 449 13.84 25.08 24.21
CA ILE A 449 13.68 23.68 24.63
C ILE A 449 12.53 23.54 25.63
N ALA A 450 12.46 24.41 26.64
CA ALA A 450 11.39 24.39 27.65
C ALA A 450 10.01 24.62 27.03
N LYS A 451 9.91 25.50 26.03
CA LYS A 451 8.68 25.72 25.27
C LYS A 451 8.26 24.48 24.48
N ILE A 452 9.20 23.80 23.82
CA ILE A 452 8.94 22.55 23.11
C ILE A 452 8.47 21.47 24.10
N VAL A 453 9.14 21.32 25.25
CA VAL A 453 8.73 20.38 26.31
C VAL A 453 7.29 20.65 26.75
N LYS A 454 6.95 21.92 27.00
CA LYS A 454 5.61 22.33 27.45
C LYS A 454 4.52 21.93 26.45
N ASP A 455 4.75 22.13 25.16
CA ASP A 455 3.76 21.81 24.12
C ASP A 455 3.71 20.30 23.82
N LEU A 456 4.86 19.63 23.88
CA LEU A 456 5.00 18.21 23.54
C LEU A 456 4.44 17.29 24.63
N THR A 457 4.60 17.66 25.91
CA THR A 457 4.21 16.82 27.05
C THR A 457 2.75 16.36 27.01
N PRO A 458 1.73 17.23 26.87
CA PRO A 458 0.34 16.76 26.83
C PRO A 458 0.06 15.82 25.66
N ILE A 459 0.65 16.09 24.49
CA ILE A 459 0.51 15.26 23.29
C ILE A 459 1.11 13.88 23.52
N VAL A 460 2.29 13.81 24.14
CA VAL A 460 2.95 12.56 24.52
C VAL A 460 2.10 11.77 25.53
N GLU A 461 1.49 12.45 26.49
CA GLU A 461 0.67 11.81 27.53
C GLU A 461 -0.64 11.25 26.97
N GLU A 462 -1.23 11.91 25.98
CA GLU A 462 -2.45 11.45 25.31
C GLU A 462 -2.19 10.30 24.33
N ALA A 463 -1.00 10.20 23.75
CA ALA A 463 -0.66 9.30 22.64
C ALA A 463 -0.82 7.79 22.90
N GLY A 464 -0.90 7.35 24.16
CA GLY A 464 -1.07 5.93 24.50
C GLY A 464 0.05 5.02 23.95
N GLU A 465 -0.26 3.77 23.66
CA GLU A 465 0.72 2.81 23.11
C GLU A 465 1.14 3.15 21.68
N GLU A 466 0.38 3.98 20.95
CA GLU A 466 0.70 4.38 19.57
C GLU A 466 1.93 5.30 19.52
N GLY A 467 2.13 6.13 20.55
CA GLY A 467 3.21 7.10 20.59
C GLY A 467 3.05 8.21 19.54
N ILE A 468 4.11 8.99 19.33
CA ILE A 468 4.11 10.10 18.37
C ILE A 468 5.37 10.11 17.52
N ILE A 469 5.31 10.91 16.45
CA ILE A 469 6.45 11.18 15.57
C ILE A 469 6.81 12.65 15.69
N ALA A 470 8.09 12.92 15.94
CA ALA A 470 8.60 14.27 15.96
C ALA A 470 9.21 14.61 14.60
N VAL A 471 8.70 15.63 13.93
CA VAL A 471 9.27 16.18 12.70
C VAL A 471 10.05 17.44 13.08
N MET A 472 11.32 17.50 12.73
CA MET A 472 12.22 18.57 13.17
C MET A 472 12.92 19.18 11.96
N HIS A 473 12.79 20.49 11.79
CA HIS A 473 13.38 21.22 10.66
C HIS A 473 14.52 22.14 11.11
N SER A 474 15.61 22.21 10.35
CA SER A 474 16.72 23.15 10.58
C SER A 474 17.21 23.13 12.04
N ALA A 475 17.30 24.28 12.71
CA ALA A 475 17.68 24.37 14.13
C ALA A 475 16.76 23.56 15.08
N GLY A 476 15.51 23.32 14.66
CA GLY A 476 14.55 22.45 15.32
C GLY A 476 15.09 21.04 15.58
N GLY A 477 16.06 20.57 14.78
CA GLY A 477 16.70 19.27 14.97
C GLY A 477 17.35 19.10 16.35
N PHE A 478 18.22 20.03 16.75
CA PHE A 478 18.97 19.90 18.00
C PHE A 478 18.17 20.40 19.21
N ILE A 479 17.38 21.46 19.08
CA ILE A 479 16.51 21.93 20.19
C ILE A 479 15.33 20.97 20.41
N GLY A 480 14.72 20.45 19.35
CA GLY A 480 13.66 19.44 19.43
C GLY A 480 14.18 18.14 20.05
N SER A 481 15.38 17.70 19.66
CA SER A 481 16.04 16.56 20.28
C SER A 481 16.37 16.80 21.76
N GLY A 482 16.76 18.02 22.12
CA GLY A 482 17.00 18.43 23.51
C GLY A 482 15.76 18.36 24.39
N ALA A 483 14.58 18.59 23.81
CA ALA A 483 13.30 18.53 24.52
C ALA A 483 12.82 17.10 24.85
N LEU A 484 13.43 16.05 24.29
CA LEU A 484 12.89 14.68 24.43
C LEU A 484 13.24 13.99 25.75
N LYS A 485 13.93 14.66 26.69
CA LYS A 485 14.35 14.04 27.96
C LYS A 485 13.14 13.58 28.77
N GLY A 486 13.00 12.27 28.96
CA GLY A 486 11.85 11.67 29.65
C GLY A 486 10.55 11.61 28.82
N LEU A 487 10.58 12.05 27.57
CA LEU A 487 9.44 12.06 26.64
C LEU A 487 9.61 11.06 25.48
N THR A 488 10.74 10.35 25.40
CA THR A 488 10.92 9.23 24.46
C THR A 488 10.00 8.07 24.85
N PHE A 489 9.56 7.28 23.86
CA PHE A 489 8.73 6.09 24.13
C PHE A 489 9.44 5.11 25.08
N LYS A 490 10.75 4.94 24.90
CA LYS A 490 11.59 4.12 25.79
C LYS A 490 11.60 4.66 27.23
N ALA A 491 11.93 5.94 27.43
CA ALA A 491 12.03 6.52 28.76
C ALA A 491 10.68 6.49 29.50
N ARG A 492 9.57 6.69 28.80
CA ARG A 492 8.22 6.59 29.39
C ARG A 492 7.87 5.17 29.77
N LYS A 493 8.13 4.20 28.89
CA LYS A 493 7.95 2.78 29.18
C LYS A 493 8.78 2.33 30.39
N ASP A 494 10.04 2.73 30.47
CA ASP A 494 10.92 2.43 31.60
C ASP A 494 10.39 3.04 32.92
N ALA A 495 9.66 4.16 32.84
CA ALA A 495 8.97 4.79 33.95
C ALA A 495 7.55 4.24 34.23
N GLY A 496 7.12 3.18 33.54
CA GLY A 496 5.78 2.59 33.69
C GLY A 496 4.64 3.47 33.16
N LYS A 497 4.93 4.38 32.23
CA LYS A 497 3.96 5.28 31.59
C LYS A 497 3.75 4.90 30.12
N THR A 498 2.54 5.13 29.62
CA THR A 498 2.24 5.06 28.17
C THR A 498 2.66 6.34 27.46
N GLY A 499 2.67 6.30 26.12
CA GLY A 499 3.02 7.44 25.27
C GLY A 499 4.51 7.56 24.96
N GLY A 500 4.85 8.58 24.17
CA GLY A 500 6.22 9.01 23.92
C GLY A 500 6.60 9.05 22.46
N VAL A 501 7.69 9.76 22.17
CA VAL A 501 8.24 9.87 20.81
C VAL A 501 8.86 8.54 20.40
N LYS A 502 8.33 7.93 19.33
CA LYS A 502 8.79 6.65 18.77
C LYS A 502 9.72 6.80 17.58
N LYS A 503 9.59 7.89 16.84
CA LYS A 503 10.40 8.17 15.66
C LYS A 503 10.66 9.66 15.50
N ILE A 504 11.81 10.00 14.93
CA ILE A 504 12.15 11.36 14.53
C ILE A 504 12.27 11.42 13.01
N VAL A 505 11.71 12.44 12.38
CA VAL A 505 11.98 12.80 10.99
C VAL A 505 12.69 14.13 10.97
N PHE A 506 13.96 14.12 10.60
CA PHE A 506 14.74 15.32 10.36
C PHE A 506 14.52 15.80 8.92
N ILE A 507 14.19 17.08 8.76
CA ILE A 507 14.08 17.74 7.45
C ILE A 507 15.17 18.78 7.40
N THR A 508 16.24 18.52 6.63
CA THR A 508 17.45 19.37 6.59
C THR A 508 17.78 19.99 7.96
N ALA A 509 17.94 19.13 8.97
CA ALA A 509 17.99 19.56 10.36
C ALA A 509 19.39 19.52 10.96
N GLY A 510 19.74 20.51 11.77
CA GLY A 510 20.95 20.46 12.57
C GLY A 510 20.86 19.37 13.65
N VAL A 511 21.81 18.44 13.66
CA VAL A 511 21.94 17.42 14.71
C VAL A 511 23.25 17.63 15.44
N ALA A 512 23.20 17.73 16.76
CA ALA A 512 24.37 17.98 17.58
C ALA A 512 24.43 17.04 18.81
N PRO A 513 25.64 16.77 19.33
CA PRO A 513 25.82 16.03 20.59
C PRO A 513 25.62 16.94 21.82
N GLU A 514 25.50 16.32 22.99
CA GLU A 514 25.50 17.02 24.27
C GLU A 514 26.79 17.85 24.44
N GLY A 515 26.64 19.03 25.04
CA GLY A 515 27.70 20.03 25.18
C GLY A 515 27.87 20.95 23.97
N PHE A 516 27.16 20.70 22.86
CA PHE A 516 27.11 21.63 21.73
C PHE A 516 26.55 23.00 22.15
N GLU A 517 27.18 24.05 21.65
CA GLU A 517 26.77 25.44 21.83
C GLU A 517 26.83 26.11 20.46
N GLN A 518 25.72 26.73 20.03
CA GLN A 518 25.62 27.29 18.68
C GLN A 518 26.53 28.51 18.52
N GLY A 519 27.46 28.44 17.56
CA GLY A 519 28.31 29.55 17.16
C GLY A 519 27.69 30.42 16.07
N PRO A 520 28.38 31.49 15.65
CA PRO A 520 28.00 32.28 14.49
C PRO A 520 28.03 31.43 13.21
N MET A 521 27.07 31.64 12.32
CA MET A 521 26.95 30.98 11.01
C MET A 521 27.03 32.02 9.89
N GLU A 522 27.51 31.64 8.71
CA GLU A 522 27.72 32.55 7.58
C GLU A 522 26.45 33.26 7.09
N PHE A 523 25.31 32.56 7.18
CA PHE A 523 24.00 33.05 6.75
C PHE A 523 23.36 34.02 7.77
N PHE A 524 23.94 34.20 8.96
CA PHE A 524 23.46 35.18 9.92
C PHE A 524 23.77 36.61 9.46
N ASP A 525 22.79 37.48 9.64
CA ASP A 525 22.88 38.92 9.46
C ASP A 525 22.49 39.62 10.75
N TYR A 526 23.44 40.35 11.34
CA TYR A 526 23.30 40.94 12.66
C TYR A 526 22.88 42.40 12.55
N HIS A 527 21.75 42.74 13.18
CA HIS A 527 21.18 44.07 13.20
C HIS A 527 21.51 44.75 14.52
N GLU A 528 22.69 45.38 14.62
CA GLU A 528 23.15 46.03 15.86
C GLU A 528 22.20 47.12 16.36
N SER A 529 21.49 47.79 15.46
CA SER A 529 20.57 48.90 15.76
C SER A 529 19.39 48.50 16.65
N ASN A 530 18.94 47.25 16.56
CA ASN A 530 17.85 46.71 17.36
C ASN A 530 18.24 45.46 18.15
N GLY A 531 19.49 45.01 18.07
CA GLY A 531 20.01 43.84 18.79
C GLY A 531 19.38 42.52 18.36
N THR A 532 19.06 42.39 17.07
CA THR A 532 18.47 41.17 16.48
C THR A 532 19.37 40.58 15.41
N GLN A 533 19.04 39.39 14.92
CA GLN A 533 19.65 38.79 13.75
C GLN A 533 18.59 38.12 12.86
N SER A 534 18.83 38.13 11.55
CA SER A 534 18.01 37.48 10.52
C SER A 534 18.87 36.65 9.57
N CYS A 535 18.24 35.99 8.60
CA CYS A 535 18.95 35.44 7.45
C CYS A 535 19.40 36.58 6.52
N LYS A 536 20.67 36.55 6.05
CA LYS A 536 21.31 37.59 5.22
C LYS A 536 20.69 37.76 3.83
N ASP A 537 20.29 36.66 3.21
CA ASP A 537 19.62 36.66 1.91
C ASP A 537 18.56 35.54 1.88
N PRO A 538 17.41 35.74 2.56
CA PRO A 538 16.42 34.68 2.72
C PRO A 538 15.86 34.20 1.38
N ARG A 539 15.81 35.07 0.36
CA ARG A 539 15.32 34.70 -0.97
C ARG A 539 16.22 33.66 -1.63
N ASN A 540 17.53 33.87 -1.61
CA ASN A 540 18.48 32.98 -2.30
C ASN A 540 19.05 31.87 -1.40
N LEU A 541 18.84 31.94 -0.08
CA LEU A 541 19.30 30.93 0.85
C LEU A 541 18.19 29.99 1.34
N LEU A 542 17.09 30.52 1.87
CA LEU A 542 15.98 29.71 2.40
C LEU A 542 15.04 29.23 1.28
N TYR A 543 14.68 30.14 0.37
CA TYR A 543 13.75 29.88 -0.74
C TYR A 543 14.48 29.71 -2.07
N SER A 544 15.70 29.17 -2.05
CA SER A 544 16.59 29.09 -3.21
C SER A 544 16.00 28.34 -4.41
N ASP A 545 15.13 27.37 -4.16
CA ASP A 545 14.43 26.52 -5.14
C ASP A 545 13.04 27.04 -5.55
N PHE A 546 12.63 28.22 -5.05
CA PHE A 546 11.34 28.84 -5.38
C PHE A 546 11.45 29.76 -6.59
N SER A 547 10.34 29.92 -7.30
CA SER A 547 10.14 31.09 -8.17
C SER A 547 10.10 32.37 -7.33
N ASP A 548 10.41 33.53 -7.93
CA ASP A 548 10.29 34.82 -7.21
C ASP A 548 8.86 35.07 -6.74
N GLU A 549 7.87 34.68 -7.56
CA GLU A 549 6.45 34.81 -7.22
C GLU A 549 6.09 34.01 -5.97
N ASP A 550 6.52 32.75 -5.89
CA ASP A 550 6.20 31.90 -4.74
C ASP A 550 7.00 32.31 -3.49
N ALA A 551 8.27 32.65 -3.63
CA ALA A 551 9.09 33.14 -2.52
C ALA A 551 8.48 34.40 -1.88
N ASN A 552 7.99 35.34 -2.70
CA ASN A 552 7.38 36.58 -2.22
C ASN A 552 6.12 36.38 -1.39
N LYS A 553 5.45 35.22 -1.50
CA LYS A 553 4.30 34.87 -0.64
C LYS A 553 4.72 34.60 0.81
N TRP A 554 5.94 34.10 1.02
CA TRP A 554 6.41 33.60 2.31
C TRP A 554 7.45 34.49 2.97
N LEU A 555 8.26 35.22 2.20
CA LEU A 555 9.29 36.13 2.70
C LEU A 555 8.80 37.11 3.80
N PRO A 556 7.62 37.77 3.67
CA PRO A 556 7.12 38.68 4.71
C PRO A 556 6.80 38.00 6.06
N GLY A 557 6.63 36.68 6.07
CA GLY A 557 6.34 35.91 7.27
C GLY A 557 7.56 35.58 8.13
N LEU A 558 8.79 35.71 7.58
CA LEU A 558 10.01 35.44 8.31
C LEU A 558 10.21 36.44 9.46
N GLN A 559 10.64 35.91 10.61
CA GLN A 559 10.91 36.68 11.82
C GLN A 559 12.42 36.75 12.09
N HIS A 560 12.84 37.53 13.08
CA HIS A 560 14.23 37.61 13.56
C HIS A 560 14.44 36.76 14.83
N GLN A 561 15.69 36.64 15.31
CA GLN A 561 16.02 36.24 16.68
C GLN A 561 16.85 37.33 17.38
N ALA A 562 17.12 37.20 18.67
CA ALA A 562 18.11 38.03 19.35
C ALA A 562 19.53 37.79 18.80
N ASP A 563 20.33 38.86 18.70
CA ASP A 563 21.70 38.85 18.18
C ASP A 563 22.70 38.02 19.02
N ARG A 564 22.51 38.03 20.34
CA ARG A 564 23.44 37.44 21.31
C ARG A 564 22.71 36.92 22.54
N GLY A 565 23.37 36.00 23.24
CA GLY A 565 22.89 35.43 24.49
C GLY A 565 21.85 34.31 24.32
N TRP A 566 21.57 33.89 23.08
CA TRP A 566 20.67 32.77 22.81
C TRP A 566 21.32 31.42 23.11
N ALA A 567 22.55 31.21 22.62
CA ALA A 567 23.21 29.90 22.70
C ALA A 567 23.50 29.49 24.15
N THR A 568 22.99 28.33 24.56
CA THR A 568 23.40 27.60 25.76
C THR A 568 24.01 26.27 25.35
N LYS A 569 24.55 25.49 26.30
CA LYS A 569 25.04 24.14 26.02
C LYS A 569 23.90 23.15 26.00
N LEU A 570 23.79 22.36 24.93
CA LEU A 570 22.79 21.31 24.80
C LEU A 570 23.01 20.21 25.87
N GLN A 571 22.01 19.96 26.71
CA GLN A 571 22.16 19.06 27.86
C GLN A 571 21.73 17.60 27.59
N TYR A 572 20.99 17.34 26.52
CA TYR A 572 20.41 16.04 26.20
C TYR A 572 20.17 15.91 24.70
N CYS A 573 20.20 14.68 24.17
CA CYS A 573 20.00 14.39 22.75
C CYS A 573 19.09 13.19 22.54
N GLY A 574 17.80 13.43 22.31
CA GLY A 574 16.81 12.36 22.13
C GLY A 574 17.04 11.44 20.93
N TRP A 575 17.74 11.92 19.90
CA TRP A 575 18.10 11.12 18.71
C TRP A 575 18.99 9.91 19.04
N ARG A 576 19.60 9.85 20.23
CA ARG A 576 20.34 8.66 20.70
C ARG A 576 19.44 7.49 21.10
N GLU A 577 18.20 7.77 21.46
CA GLU A 577 17.25 6.78 21.98
C GLU A 577 16.11 6.47 21.01
N VAL A 578 15.84 7.39 20.08
CA VAL A 578 14.71 7.33 19.17
C VAL A 578 15.23 7.10 17.75
N PRO A 579 14.79 6.05 17.05
CA PRO A 579 15.17 5.83 15.65
C PRO A 579 14.73 7.03 14.79
N SER A 580 15.52 7.35 13.78
CA SER A 580 15.31 8.55 12.98
C SER A 580 15.46 8.32 11.49
N VAL A 581 14.75 9.14 10.72
CA VAL A 581 14.88 9.29 9.27
C VAL A 581 15.36 10.71 9.03
N TYR A 582 16.26 10.89 8.06
CA TYR A 582 16.80 12.18 7.68
C TYR A 582 16.52 12.43 6.20
N ILE A 583 15.76 13.49 5.93
CA ILE A 583 15.49 13.99 4.60
C ILE A 583 16.58 15.00 4.24
N ILE A 584 17.52 14.55 3.39
CA ILE A 584 18.58 15.37 2.83
C ILE A 584 18.03 16.15 1.64
N CYS A 585 18.18 17.47 1.68
CA CYS A 585 17.82 18.37 0.58
C CYS A 585 19.09 18.74 -0.20
N ASP A 586 19.22 18.21 -1.42
CA ASP A 586 20.47 18.28 -2.19
C ASP A 586 20.85 19.70 -2.63
N GLU A 587 19.89 20.62 -2.69
CA GLU A 587 20.07 21.98 -3.20
C GLU A 587 20.05 23.05 -2.10
N ASP A 588 19.99 22.62 -0.84
CA ASP A 588 19.99 23.47 0.35
C ASP A 588 21.26 24.35 0.43
N LYS A 589 21.04 25.66 0.62
CA LYS A 589 22.10 26.68 0.71
C LYS A 589 22.43 27.11 2.13
N ILE A 590 21.61 26.74 3.11
CA ILE A 590 21.85 26.99 4.54
C ILE A 590 22.66 25.85 5.13
N LEU A 591 22.23 24.61 4.90
CA LEU A 591 22.92 23.40 5.33
C LEU A 591 23.29 22.58 4.09
N PRO A 592 24.53 22.69 3.56
CA PRO A 592 24.94 21.92 2.41
C PRO A 592 24.75 20.40 2.61
N ALA A 593 24.46 19.67 1.54
CA ALA A 593 24.12 18.24 1.59
C ALA A 593 25.18 17.39 2.32
N GLU A 594 26.48 17.71 2.17
CA GLU A 594 27.56 17.01 2.87
C GLU A 594 27.51 17.21 4.38
N LEU A 595 27.08 18.38 4.84
CA LEU A 595 26.87 18.66 6.26
C LEU A 595 25.64 17.92 6.78
N GLN A 596 24.55 17.93 6.02
CA GLN A 596 23.35 17.14 6.34
C GLN A 596 23.66 15.64 6.45
N GLU A 597 24.47 15.07 5.55
CA GLU A 597 24.90 13.68 5.65
C GLU A 597 25.70 13.40 6.93
N ARG A 598 26.53 14.35 7.38
CA ARG A 598 27.25 14.20 8.65
C ARG A 598 26.28 14.20 9.83
N PHE A 599 25.25 15.03 9.80
CA PHE A 599 24.19 15.02 10.81
C PHE A 599 23.38 13.72 10.81
N ALA A 600 22.97 13.23 9.63
CA ALA A 600 22.29 11.95 9.50
C ALA A 600 23.14 10.78 10.03
N ARG A 601 24.44 10.75 9.66
CA ARG A 601 25.39 9.74 10.17
C ARG A 601 25.59 9.83 11.68
N LEU A 602 25.64 11.05 12.24
CA LEU A 602 25.76 11.25 13.68
C LEU A 602 24.54 10.69 14.44
N ALA A 603 23.34 10.91 13.91
CA ALA A 603 22.10 10.37 14.48
C ALA A 603 21.86 8.88 14.18
N GLY A 604 22.64 8.27 13.28
CA GLY A 604 22.38 6.92 12.78
C GLY A 604 21.06 6.82 12.02
N SER A 605 20.65 7.89 11.33
CA SER A 605 19.37 7.97 10.64
C SER A 605 19.35 7.14 9.35
N GLU A 606 18.17 6.62 9.02
CA GLU A 606 17.83 6.26 7.64
C GLU A 606 17.87 7.52 6.76
N ILE A 607 18.44 7.44 5.55
CA ILE A 607 18.65 8.60 4.69
C ILE A 607 17.69 8.55 3.49
N VAL A 608 16.92 9.61 3.31
CA VAL A 608 16.10 9.88 2.13
C VAL A 608 16.60 11.17 1.48
N ARG A 609 16.64 11.24 0.15
CA ARG A 609 17.12 12.44 -0.58
C ARG A 609 16.03 13.08 -1.43
N ILE A 610 16.03 14.41 -1.47
CA ILE A 610 15.16 15.23 -2.30
C ILE A 610 16.01 16.32 -2.97
N GLY A 611 15.90 16.46 -4.29
CA GLY A 611 16.41 17.64 -5.00
C GLY A 611 15.53 18.85 -4.70
N ALA A 612 15.80 19.53 -3.59
CA ALA A 612 15.08 20.70 -3.08
C ALA A 612 16.01 21.59 -2.23
N GLY A 613 15.57 22.83 -2.00
CA GLY A 613 16.21 23.80 -1.11
C GLY A 613 15.85 23.61 0.36
N HIS A 614 16.09 24.63 1.19
CA HIS A 614 15.91 24.55 2.64
C HIS A 614 14.43 24.39 3.02
N MET A 615 13.54 25.18 2.38
CA MET A 615 12.10 25.21 2.69
C MET A 615 11.30 24.12 1.94
N VAL A 616 11.81 22.88 1.93
CA VAL A 616 11.24 21.74 1.17
C VAL A 616 9.81 21.37 1.60
N GLN A 617 9.44 21.65 2.85
CA GLN A 617 8.09 21.47 3.38
C GLN A 617 7.04 22.33 2.67
N LEU A 618 7.48 23.36 1.92
CA LEU A 618 6.64 24.22 1.09
C LEU A 618 6.84 23.93 -0.41
N SER A 619 8.08 23.69 -0.88
CA SER A 619 8.33 23.48 -2.32
C SER A 619 7.94 22.09 -2.81
N GLN A 620 8.00 21.07 -1.94
CA GLN A 620 7.64 19.69 -2.24
C GLN A 620 6.79 19.05 -1.14
N THR A 621 5.76 19.77 -0.68
CA THR A 621 4.84 19.39 0.41
C THR A 621 4.37 17.94 0.34
N GLU A 622 3.76 17.54 -0.78
CA GLU A 622 3.20 16.19 -0.93
C GLU A 622 4.26 15.10 -0.81
N LYS A 623 5.46 15.34 -1.36
CA LYS A 623 6.56 14.37 -1.30
C LYS A 623 7.10 14.22 0.13
N VAL A 624 7.21 15.32 0.87
CA VAL A 624 7.61 15.31 2.28
C VAL A 624 6.52 14.61 3.11
N ALA A 625 5.24 14.90 2.86
CA ALA A 625 4.12 14.24 3.52
C ALA A 625 4.10 12.73 3.28
N ASP A 626 4.35 12.29 2.04
CA ASP A 626 4.44 10.86 1.70
C ASP A 626 5.61 10.16 2.39
N ILE A 627 6.77 10.82 2.48
CA ILE A 627 7.91 10.28 3.23
C ILE A 627 7.56 10.19 4.71
N ILE A 628 6.99 11.21 5.33
CA ILE A 628 6.59 11.13 6.74
C ILE A 628 5.58 9.99 6.92
N ALA A 629 4.56 9.92 6.07
CA ALA A 629 3.50 8.90 6.10
C ALA A 629 4.01 7.47 5.95
N SER A 630 5.02 7.24 5.11
CA SER A 630 5.60 5.90 4.90
C SER A 630 6.45 5.43 6.08
N HIS A 631 6.83 6.33 6.97
CA HIS A 631 7.66 6.04 8.13
C HIS A 631 6.87 6.02 9.44
N VAL A 632 5.54 6.15 9.37
CA VAL A 632 4.62 6.11 10.52
C VAL A 632 4.23 4.70 10.93
#